data_AF-A0A6V7KM05-F1
#
_entry.id   AF-A0A6V7KM05-F1
#
_cell.length_a   1.000
_cell.length_b   1.000
_cell.length_c   1.000
_cell.angle_alpha   90.00
_cell.angle_beta   90.00
_cell.angle_gamma   90.00
#
_symmetry.space_group_name_H-M   'P 1'
#
loop_
_entity.id
_entity.type
_entity.pdbx_description
1 polymer ?
#
loop_
_entity_poly.entity_id
_entity_poly.type
_entity_poly.pdbx_seq_one_letter_code
_entity_poly.pdbx_strand_id
1 'polypeptide(L)'
;MDVTVVHLSPVDSSEDEGYSTVDSTLEHPKVDESRAGDPTERVSLVKELLRLEHLNQEEYSAVMTLINEYADIFHIPGEYPPATSAYAHRIPTTDDIPVSVRQYRFSPSEQAGHEKNNIDL
;
A
#
# COMPACT_ATOMS: atom_id res chain seq x y z
N MET A 1 12.46 51.92 10.41
CA MET A 1 11.39 50.96 10.09
C MET A 1 11.36 49.99 11.24
N ASP A 2 10.45 50.21 12.18
CA ASP A 2 10.39 49.46 13.43
C ASP A 2 9.65 48.15 13.19
N VAL A 3 10.27 47.03 13.57
CA VAL A 3 9.71 45.69 13.41
C VAL A 3 8.91 45.37 14.67
N THR A 4 7.58 45.31 14.57
CA THR A 4 6.72 44.95 15.70
C THR A 4 6.72 43.44 15.90
N VAL A 5 7.23 43.00 17.05
CA VAL A 5 7.16 41.59 17.48
C VAL A 5 5.74 41.33 17.98
N VAL A 6 5.01 40.45 17.29
CA VAL A 6 3.66 40.05 17.69
C VAL A 6 3.78 39.04 18.83
N HIS A 7 3.46 39.46 20.04
CA HIS A 7 3.41 38.60 21.21
C HIS A 7 2.11 37.79 21.20
N LEU A 8 2.21 36.49 20.89
CA LEU A 8 1.07 35.58 20.93
C LEU A 8 0.71 35.27 22.38
N SER A 9 -0.53 35.60 22.77
CA SER A 9 -1.08 35.28 24.08
C SER A 9 -1.17 33.76 24.28
N PRO A 10 -0.97 33.24 25.50
CA PRO A 10 -1.23 31.83 25.82
C PRO A 10 -2.73 31.54 25.63
N VAL A 11 -3.04 30.49 24.88
CA VAL A 11 -4.41 30.00 24.73
C VAL A 11 -4.86 29.33 26.03
N ASP A 12 -6.04 29.74 26.49
CA ASP A 12 -6.65 29.31 27.73
C ASP A 12 -6.95 27.80 27.70
N SER A 13 -6.58 27.12 28.77
CA SER A 13 -6.76 25.67 28.93
C SER A 13 -8.06 25.43 29.70
N SER A 14 -9.17 25.30 28.99
CA SER A 14 -10.37 24.65 29.55
C SER A 14 -10.54 23.29 28.88
N GLU A 15 -10.28 22.27 29.68
CA GLU A 15 -10.51 20.85 29.41
C GLU A 15 -12.02 20.60 29.23
N ASP A 16 -12.42 19.86 28.19
CA ASP A 16 -13.66 19.07 28.22
C ASP A 16 -13.57 17.87 27.27
N GLU A 17 -13.40 16.72 27.90
CA GLU A 17 -13.86 15.35 27.59
C GLU A 17 -14.24 14.98 26.14
N GLY A 18 -13.53 14.00 25.57
CA GLY A 18 -13.99 13.31 24.36
C GLY A 18 -12.96 12.51 23.58
N TYR A 19 -12.04 11.77 24.22
CA TYR A 19 -11.22 10.80 23.48
C TYR A 19 -11.90 9.43 23.49
N SER A 20 -12.59 9.13 22.39
CA SER A 20 -12.96 7.76 22.05
C SER A 20 -11.68 6.95 21.82
N THR A 21 -11.42 5.98 22.70
CA THR A 21 -10.37 4.97 22.51
C THR A 21 -10.72 4.14 21.27
N VAL A 22 -10.28 4.61 20.10
CA VAL A 22 -10.23 3.76 18.91
C VAL A 22 -9.03 2.83 19.07
N ASP A 23 -9.35 1.59 19.46
CA ASP A 23 -8.45 0.46 19.48
C ASP A 23 -7.70 0.40 18.14
N SER A 24 -6.42 0.75 18.17
CA SER A 24 -5.52 0.66 17.01
C SER A 24 -5.03 -0.78 16.90
N THR A 25 -5.96 -1.72 16.81
CA THR A 25 -5.68 -3.02 16.21
C THR A 25 -5.49 -2.73 14.72
N LEU A 26 -4.23 -2.48 14.33
CA LEU A 26 -3.83 -2.54 12.93
C LEU A 26 -4.09 -3.98 12.49
N GLU A 27 -5.30 -4.23 11.99
CA GLU A 27 -5.63 -5.40 11.20
C GLU A 27 -4.72 -5.33 9.97
N HIS A 28 -3.52 -5.88 10.08
CA HIS A 28 -2.81 -6.35 8.91
C HIS A 28 -3.80 -7.29 8.22
N PRO A 29 -4.17 -7.08 6.94
CA PRO A 29 -4.95 -8.06 6.23
C PRO A 29 -4.21 -9.37 6.41
N LYS A 30 -4.89 -10.36 7.01
CA LYS A 30 -4.36 -11.71 7.12
C LYS A 30 -3.98 -12.10 5.71
N VAL A 31 -2.69 -12.04 5.40
CA VAL A 31 -2.15 -12.59 4.17
C VAL A 31 -2.62 -14.02 4.22
N ASP A 32 -3.52 -14.35 3.31
CA ASP A 32 -4.09 -15.67 3.22
C ASP A 32 -2.92 -16.61 2.91
N GLU A 33 -2.40 -17.26 3.96
CA GLU A 33 -1.28 -18.21 3.85
C GLU A 33 -1.70 -19.45 3.06
N SER A 34 -2.97 -19.57 2.64
CA SER A 34 -3.46 -20.55 1.67
C SER A 34 -3.16 -20.16 0.21
N ARG A 35 -2.00 -19.53 -0.04
CA ARG A 35 -1.47 -19.19 -1.38
C ARG A 35 -1.05 -20.41 -2.23
N ALA A 36 -1.66 -21.56 -1.98
CA ALA A 36 -1.58 -22.71 -2.85
C ALA A 36 -2.88 -22.78 -3.69
N GLY A 37 -3.16 -21.74 -4.47
CA GLY A 37 -3.98 -21.94 -5.67
C GLY A 37 -3.29 -23.00 -6.52
N ASP A 38 -4.06 -23.92 -7.10
CA ASP A 38 -3.49 -25.03 -7.86
C ASP A 38 -2.54 -24.48 -8.94
N PRO A 39 -1.26 -24.90 -9.00
CA PRO A 39 -0.31 -24.40 -10.00
C PRO A 39 -0.84 -24.52 -11.43
N THR A 40 -1.74 -25.47 -11.71
CA THR A 40 -2.37 -25.59 -13.03
C THR A 40 -3.39 -24.49 -13.33
N GLU A 41 -4.14 -24.02 -12.32
CA GLU A 41 -5.06 -22.89 -12.44
C GLU A 41 -4.29 -21.60 -12.74
N ARG A 42 -3.18 -21.38 -12.02
CA ARG A 42 -2.34 -20.19 -12.21
C ARG A 42 -1.75 -20.12 -13.62
N VAL A 43 -1.20 -21.23 -14.12
CA VAL A 43 -0.69 -21.33 -15.48
C VAL A 43 -1.76 -20.99 -16.51
N SER A 44 -3.01 -21.43 -16.27
CA SER A 44 -4.13 -21.16 -17.16
C SER A 44 -4.50 -19.68 -17.21
N LEU A 45 -4.56 -19.02 -16.05
CA LEU A 45 -4.82 -17.57 -15.95
C LEU A 45 -3.73 -16.75 -16.65
N VAL A 46 -2.47 -17.08 -16.44
CA VAL A 46 -1.35 -16.37 -17.10
C VAL A 46 -1.45 -16.49 -18.61
N LYS A 47 -1.83 -17.67 -19.14
CA LYS A 47 -2.02 -17.88 -20.58
C LYS A 47 -3.17 -17.05 -21.15
N GLU A 48 -4.26 -16.88 -20.41
CA GLU A 48 -5.42 -16.09 -20.84
C GLU A 48 -5.11 -14.59 -20.92
N LEU A 49 -4.30 -14.08 -19.98
CA LEU A 49 -3.95 -12.67 -19.89
C LEU A 49 -2.88 -12.23 -20.91
N LEU A 50 -2.12 -13.18 -21.46
CA LEU A 50 -1.04 -12.89 -22.40
C LEU A 50 -1.54 -12.82 -23.85
N ARG A 51 -1.11 -11.76 -24.55
CA ARG A 51 -1.40 -11.58 -25.97
C ARG A 51 -0.34 -12.27 -26.83
N LEU A 52 -0.61 -13.51 -27.25
CA LEU A 52 0.33 -14.37 -27.98
C LEU A 52 0.03 -14.51 -29.48
N GLU A 53 -1.01 -13.83 -29.96
CA GLU A 53 -1.52 -13.87 -31.35
C GLU A 53 -0.51 -13.47 -32.44
N HIS A 54 0.55 -12.74 -32.08
CA HIS A 54 1.52 -12.21 -33.03
C HIS A 54 2.83 -13.01 -33.10
N LEU A 55 2.99 -14.03 -32.26
CA LEU A 55 4.23 -14.81 -32.16
C LEU A 55 4.32 -15.87 -33.24
N ASN A 56 5.54 -16.15 -33.69
CA ASN A 56 5.78 -17.34 -34.51
C ASN A 56 5.75 -18.62 -33.64
N GLN A 57 5.74 -19.79 -34.28
CA GLN A 57 5.61 -21.07 -33.58
C GLN A 57 6.75 -21.35 -32.59
N GLU A 58 7.98 -20.97 -32.93
CA GLU A 58 9.16 -21.17 -32.09
C GLU A 58 9.10 -20.25 -30.86
N GLU A 59 8.82 -18.97 -31.07
CA GLU A 59 8.66 -17.99 -29.99
C GLU A 59 7.50 -18.35 -29.06
N TYR A 60 6.37 -18.78 -29.62
CA TYR A 60 5.23 -19.26 -28.84
C TYR A 60 5.62 -20.44 -27.95
N SER A 61 6.36 -21.41 -28.51
CA SER A 61 6.81 -22.58 -27.76
C SER A 61 7.77 -22.24 -26.62
N ALA A 62 8.67 -21.27 -26.86
CA ALA A 62 9.59 -20.76 -25.84
C ALA A 62 8.82 -20.05 -24.71
N VAL A 63 7.86 -19.19 -25.05
CA VAL A 63 7.02 -18.48 -24.07
C VAL A 63 6.19 -19.47 -23.24
N MET A 64 5.61 -20.50 -23.87
CA MET A 64 4.86 -21.51 -23.13
C MET A 64 5.73 -22.32 -22.18
N THR A 65 6.97 -22.60 -22.55
CA THR A 65 7.92 -23.27 -21.65
C THR A 65 8.17 -22.41 -20.41
N LEU A 66 8.43 -21.11 -20.59
CA LEU A 66 8.64 -20.17 -19.48
C LEU A 66 7.42 -20.06 -18.56
N ILE A 67 6.21 -19.99 -19.12
CA ILE A 67 4.98 -19.88 -18.31
C ILE A 67 4.77 -21.15 -17.48
N ASN A 68 5.02 -22.34 -18.04
CA ASN A 68 4.83 -23.58 -17.28
C ASN A 68 5.89 -23.76 -16.18
N GLU A 69 7.10 -23.25 -16.37
CA GLU A 69 8.20 -23.40 -15.41
C GLU A 69 8.20 -22.31 -14.32
N TYR A 70 7.81 -21.08 -14.66
CA TYR A 70 7.94 -19.90 -13.79
C TYR A 70 6.62 -19.14 -13.62
N ALA A 71 5.49 -19.85 -13.56
CA ALA A 71 4.16 -19.26 -13.43
C ALA A 71 4.01 -18.34 -12.21
N ASP A 72 4.70 -18.65 -11.12
CA ASP A 72 4.71 -17.92 -9.85
C ASP A 72 5.25 -16.49 -9.99
N ILE A 73 6.12 -16.22 -10.95
CA ILE A 73 6.74 -14.89 -11.17
C ILE A 73 5.75 -13.89 -11.79
N PHE A 74 4.76 -14.35 -12.56
CA PHE A 74 3.84 -13.47 -13.29
C PHE A 74 2.78 -12.86 -12.38
N HIS A 75 2.61 -11.55 -12.42
CA HIS A 75 1.56 -10.88 -11.65
C HIS A 75 0.18 -11.06 -12.28
N ILE A 76 -0.81 -11.47 -11.49
CA ILE A 76 -2.22 -11.59 -11.90
C ILE A 76 -2.99 -10.39 -11.33
N PRO A 77 -3.83 -9.69 -12.13
CA PRO A 77 -4.66 -8.60 -11.64
C PRO A 77 -5.52 -9.01 -10.45
N GLY A 78 -5.52 -8.20 -9.38
CA GLY A 78 -6.22 -8.49 -8.14
C GLY A 78 -5.40 -9.29 -7.11
N GLU A 79 -4.23 -9.81 -7.50
CA GLU A 79 -3.28 -10.41 -6.56
C GLU A 79 -2.39 -9.32 -5.93
N TYR A 80 -2.02 -9.46 -4.65
CA TYR A 80 -0.98 -8.60 -4.07
C TYR A 80 0.41 -9.05 -4.54
N PRO A 81 1.34 -8.12 -4.80
CA PRO A 81 2.71 -8.48 -5.12
C PRO A 81 3.32 -9.32 -3.98
N PRO A 82 4.10 -10.37 -4.29
CA PRO A 82 4.73 -11.18 -3.27
C PRO A 82 5.70 -10.34 -2.45
N ALA A 83 5.63 -10.47 -1.12
CA ALA A 83 6.65 -9.99 -0.21
C ALA A 83 7.72 -11.07 -0.04
N THR A 84 8.98 -10.69 0.09
CA THR A 84 10.03 -11.65 0.43
C THR A 84 9.94 -12.00 1.92
N SER A 85 9.96 -13.29 2.26
CA SER A 85 10.07 -13.74 3.66
C SER A 85 11.50 -13.62 4.20
N ALA A 86 12.47 -13.34 3.33
CA ALA A 86 13.89 -13.31 3.67
C ALA A 86 14.27 -12.16 4.61
N TYR A 87 13.47 -11.09 4.68
CA TYR A 87 13.78 -9.94 5.52
C TYR A 87 12.52 -9.25 6.02
N ALA A 88 12.48 -8.98 7.33
CA ALA A 88 11.50 -8.08 7.93
C ALA A 88 12.14 -6.71 8.15
N HIS A 89 11.58 -5.66 7.57
CA HIS A 89 12.06 -4.31 7.78
C HIS A 89 11.78 -3.87 9.23
N ARG A 90 12.84 -3.40 9.91
CA ARG A 90 12.74 -2.71 11.19
C ARG A 90 13.33 -1.31 11.04
N ILE A 91 12.61 -0.30 11.53
CA ILE A 91 13.10 1.07 11.63
C ILE A 91 13.59 1.26 13.06
N PRO A 92 14.91 1.25 13.32
CA PRO A 92 15.43 1.51 14.66
C PRO A 92 15.21 2.99 15.02
N THR A 93 14.52 3.24 16.14
CA THR A 93 14.37 4.57 16.73
C THR A 93 15.47 4.81 17.77
N THR A 94 15.81 6.08 18.02
CA THR A 94 16.78 6.46 19.07
C THR A 94 16.23 6.20 20.47
N ASP A 95 14.92 6.42 20.65
CA ASP A 95 14.17 6.13 21.87
C ASP A 95 12.79 5.53 21.50
N ASP A 96 12.08 5.04 22.51
CA ASP A 96 10.74 4.44 22.38
C ASP A 96 9.63 5.44 22.75
N ILE A 97 9.88 6.74 22.60
CA ILE A 97 8.93 7.78 22.94
C ILE A 97 8.17 8.18 21.66
N PRO A 98 6.88 7.83 21.52
CA PRO A 98 6.11 8.20 20.35
C PRO A 98 5.89 9.70 20.30
N VAL A 99 6.00 10.28 19.10
CA VAL A 99 5.76 11.71 18.86
C VAL A 99 4.41 11.88 18.16
N SER A 100 3.50 12.64 18.78
CA SER A 100 2.23 13.04 18.17
C SER A 100 2.28 14.50 17.77
N VAL A 101 1.98 14.79 16.50
CA VAL A 101 1.92 16.15 15.95
C VAL A 101 0.56 16.36 15.31
N ARG A 102 -0.13 17.46 15.67
CA ARG A 102 -1.39 17.81 15.00
C ARG A 102 -1.11 18.12 13.53
N GLN A 103 -1.80 17.41 12.65
CA GLN A 103 -1.75 17.68 11.22
C GLN A 103 -2.21 19.12 10.95
N TYR A 104 -1.44 19.85 10.13
CA TYR A 104 -1.84 21.19 9.71
C TYR A 104 -3.09 21.12 8.81
N ARG A 105 -3.88 22.20 8.83
CA ARG A 105 -5.04 22.29 7.95
C ARG A 105 -4.58 22.36 6.50
N PHE A 106 -5.00 21.39 5.69
CA PHE A 106 -4.85 21.49 4.25
C PHE A 106 -5.55 22.75 3.72
N SER A 107 -4.95 23.40 2.72
CA SER A 107 -5.61 24.45 1.96
C SER A 107 -6.76 23.89 1.11
N PRO A 108 -7.73 24.71 0.67
CA PRO A 108 -8.85 24.24 -0.16
C PRO A 108 -8.41 23.51 -1.44
N SER A 109 -7.32 23.95 -2.08
CA SER A 109 -6.77 23.32 -3.29
C SER A 109 -6.15 21.95 -3.01
N GLU A 110 -5.51 21.76 -1.86
CA GLU A 110 -4.92 20.48 -1.44
C GLU A 110 -6.01 19.48 -1.03
N GLN A 111 -7.05 19.94 -0.33
CA GLN A 111 -8.21 19.10 0.02
C GLN A 111 -8.86 18.52 -1.24
N ALA A 112 -9.08 19.36 -2.26
CA ALA A 112 -9.66 18.94 -3.54
C ALA A 112 -8.77 17.96 -4.34
N GLY A 113 -7.47 17.90 -4.06
CA GLY A 113 -6.53 16.94 -4.66
C GLY A 113 -6.51 15.60 -3.93
N HIS A 114 -6.56 15.62 -2.59
CA HIS A 114 -6.59 14.42 -1.76
C HIS A 114 -7.88 13.60 -1.93
N GLU A 115 -9.03 14.26 -2.10
CA GLU A 115 -10.33 13.60 -2.24
C GLU A 115 -10.47 12.78 -3.55
N LYS A 116 -9.70 13.13 -4.59
CA LYS A 116 -9.80 12.51 -5.92
C LYS A 116 -9.18 11.12 -6.05
N ASN A 117 -8.47 10.63 -5.04
CA ASN A 117 -7.88 9.29 -5.02
C ASN A 117 -8.71 8.27 -4.24
N ASN A 118 -9.94 8.62 -3.83
CA ASN A 118 -10.87 7.75 -3.13
C ASN A 118 -12.14 7.45 -3.96
N ILE A 119 -11.95 7.19 -5.25
CA ILE A 119 -13.02 6.69 -6.14
C ILE A 119 -12.58 5.41 -6.84
N ASP A 120 -13.34 4.36 -6.54
CA ASP A 120 -13.56 3.09 -7.24
C ASP A 120 -12.44 2.02 -7.24
N LEU A 121 -12.46 1.17 -6.19
CA LEU A 121 -12.24 -0.28 -6.29
C LEU A 121 -13.58 -1.00 -6.30
#